data_AF-A0A2M7JXC8-F1
#
_entry.id   AF-A0A2M7JXC8-F1
#
_cell.length_a   1.000
_cell.length_b   1.000
_cell.length_c   1.000
_cell.angle_alpha   90.00
_cell.angle_beta   90.00
_cell.angle_gamma   90.00
#
_symmetry.space_group_name_H-M   'P 1'
#
loop_
_entity.id
_entity.type
_entity.pdbx_description
1 polymer ?
#
loop_
_entity_poly.entity_id
_entity_poly.type
_entity_poly.pdbx_seq_one_letter_code
_entity_poly.pdbx_strand_id
1 'polypeptide(L)' 'MSKFRFQDLRIWQLAIEIANELFDIADDLEKKKLYRFADQLRGAGMSMSNNPVK' A
#
# COMPACT_ATOMS: atom_id res chain seq x y z
N MET A 1 -13.50 -19.97 3.19
CA MET A 1 -13.12 -18.53 3.15
C MET A 1 -13.57 -17.98 1.80
N SER A 2 -14.30 -16.87 1.79
CA SER A 2 -14.68 -16.20 0.53
C SER A 2 -13.45 -15.57 -0.11
N LYS A 3 -13.37 -15.61 -1.42
CA LYS A 3 -12.31 -15.01 -2.24
C LYS A 3 -12.36 -13.48 -2.11
N PHE A 4 -11.23 -12.82 -1.88
CA PHE A 4 -11.19 -11.36 -1.83
C PHE A 4 -11.48 -10.78 -3.22
N ARG A 5 -12.26 -9.70 -3.29
CA ARG A 5 -12.93 -9.20 -4.50
C ARG A 5 -12.01 -8.94 -5.71
N PHE A 6 -10.74 -8.62 -5.48
CA PHE A 6 -9.80 -8.18 -6.52
C PHE A 6 -8.54 -9.04 -6.65
N GLN A 7 -8.45 -10.13 -5.88
CA GLN A 7 -7.17 -10.85 -5.72
C GLN A 7 -6.59 -11.47 -7.01
N ASP A 8 -7.43 -11.71 -8.02
CA ASP A 8 -7.00 -12.24 -9.32
C ASP A 8 -6.58 -11.14 -10.31
N LEU A 9 -6.92 -9.88 -10.04
CA LEU A 9 -6.60 -8.79 -10.95
C LEU A 9 -5.10 -8.52 -10.89
N ARG A 10 -4.41 -8.62 -12.04
CA ARG A 10 -2.98 -8.32 -12.11
C ARG A 10 -2.64 -6.91 -11.60
N ILE A 11 -3.49 -5.93 -11.90
CA ILE A 11 -3.32 -4.55 -11.42
C ILE A 11 -3.43 -4.45 -9.90
N TRP A 12 -4.30 -5.26 -9.27
CA TRP A 12 -4.40 -5.30 -7.82
C TRP A 12 -3.18 -5.98 -7.18
N GLN A 13 -2.67 -7.05 -7.81
CA GLN A 13 -1.45 -7.71 -7.35
C GLN A 13 -0.25 -6.75 -7.41
N LEU A 14 -0.10 -6.00 -8.50
CA LEU A 14 0.91 -4.94 -8.61
C LEU A 14 0.72 -3.84 -7.57
N ALA A 15 -0.54 -3.44 -7.29
CA ALA A 15 -0.83 -2.46 -6.25
C ALA A 15 -0.39 -2.95 -4.85
N ILE A 16 -0.54 -4.25 -4.55
CA ILE A 16 -0.04 -4.86 -3.31
C ILE A 16 1.49 -4.88 -3.27
N GLU A 17 2.15 -5.26 -4.37
CA GLU A 17 3.62 -5.23 -4.48
C GLU A 17 4.15 -3.83 -4.18
N ILE A 18 3.59 -2.80 -4.82
CA ILE A 18 3.95 -1.39 -4.57
C ILE A 18 3.63 -0.97 -3.13
N ALA A 19 2.46 -1.35 -2.59
CA ALA A 19 2.08 -0.99 -1.23
C ALA A 19 3.08 -1.53 -0.19
N ASN A 20 3.58 -2.75 -0.38
CA ASN A 20 4.62 -3.31 0.49
C ASN A 20 5.91 -2.47 0.46
N GLU A 21 6.39 -2.08 -0.72
CA GLU A 21 7.56 -1.21 -0.84
C GLU A 21 7.34 0.16 -0.17
N LEU A 22 6.15 0.75 -0.31
CA LEU A 22 5.82 2.01 0.35
C LEU A 22 5.78 1.87 1.88
N PHE A 23 5.37 0.70 2.40
CA PHE A 23 5.36 0.44 3.84
C PHE A 23 6.78 0.27 4.39
N ASP A 24 7.66 -0.43 3.67
CA ASP A 24 9.08 -0.54 4.05
C ASP A 24 9.74 0.84 4.12
N ILE A 25 9.47 1.71 3.15
CA ILE A 25 9.94 3.10 3.16
C ILE A 25 9.31 3.88 4.32
N ALA A 26 8.01 3.71 4.58
CA ALA A 26 7.34 4.38 5.68
C ALA A 26 7.93 4.01 7.05
N ASP A 27 8.28 2.74 7.27
CA ASP A 27 8.93 2.26 8.48
C ASP A 27 10.30 2.92 8.67
N ASP A 28 11.07 3.08 7.60
CA ASP A 28 12.35 3.79 7.65
C ASP A 28 12.20 5.29 7.90
N LEU A 29 11.15 5.92 7.39
CA LEU A 29 10.82 7.31 7.67
C LEU A 29 10.38 7.51 9.13
N GLU A 30 9.63 6.56 9.69
CA GLU A 30 9.22 6.59 11.08
C GLU A 30 10.41 6.49 12.04
N LYS A 31 11.40 5.61 11.75
CA LYS A 31 12.68 5.56 12.47
C LYS A 31 13.43 6.90 12.46
N LYS A 32 13.29 7.67 11.37
CA LYS A 32 13.87 9.01 11.20
C LYS A 32 13.00 10.14 11.79
N LYS A 33 11.87 9.80 12.45
CA LYS A 33 10.88 10.75 13.00
C LYS A 33 10.21 11.63 11.94
N LEU A 34 10.18 11.18 10.69
CA LEU A 34 9.52 11.84 9.55
C LEU A 34 8.05 11.40 9.45
N TYR A 35 7.31 11.52 10.55
CA TYR A 35 6.00 10.87 10.73
C TYR A 35 4.98 11.22 9.66
N ARG A 36 4.88 12.50 9.27
CA ARG A 36 3.94 12.94 8.24
C ARG A 36 4.18 12.27 6.89
N PHE A 37 5.44 11.99 6.53
CA PHE A 37 5.76 11.32 5.28
C PHE A 37 5.46 9.82 5.38
N ALA A 38 5.76 9.20 6.52
CA ALA A 38 5.41 7.80 6.78
C ALA A 38 3.89 7.57 6.66
N ASP A 39 3.07 8.43 7.28
CA ASP A 39 1.61 8.34 7.22
C ASP A 39 1.07 8.49 5.80
N GLN A 40 1.63 9.43 5.02
CA GLN A 40 1.23 9.63 3.63
C GLN A 40 1.54 8.41 2.75
N LEU A 41 2.70 7.79 2.92
CA LEU A 41 3.06 6.57 2.19
C LEU A 41 2.15 5.41 2.55
N ARG A 42 1.83 5.24 3.84
CA ARG A 42 0.89 4.21 4.29
C ARG A 42 -0.51 4.42 3.71
N GLY A 43 -0.99 5.67 3.73
CA GLY A 43 -2.26 6.04 3.11
C GLY A 43 -2.30 5.77 1.61
N ALA A 44 -1.22 6.08 0.89
CA ALA A 44 -1.10 5.82 -0.54
C ALA A 44 -1.14 4.32 -0.86
N GLY A 45 -0.36 3.50 -0.14
CA GLY A 45 -0.35 2.04 -0.29
C GLY A 45 -1.74 1.42 -0.11
N MET A 46 -2.43 1.79 0.98
CA MET A 46 -3.78 1.31 1.28
C MET A 46 -4.83 1.77 0.25
N SER A 47 -4.69 2.99 -0.29
CA SER A 47 -5.62 3.53 -1.29
C SER A 47 -5.58 2.72 -2.59
N MET A 48 -4.36 2.38 -3.06
CA MET A 48 -4.17 1.64 -4.32
C MET A 48 -4.76 0.22 -4.26
N SER A 49 -4.56 -0.50 -3.16
CA SER A 49 -5.10 -1.86 -3.00
C SER A 49 -6.61 -1.89 -2.79
N ASN A 50 -7.19 -0.83 -2.20
CA ASN A 50 -8.63 -0.74 -1.95
C ASN A 50 -9.43 -0.21 -3.15
N ASN A 51 -8.76 0.47 -4.08
CA ASN A 51 -9.40 1.07 -5.24
C ASN A 51 -8.57 0.90 -6.53
N PRO A 52 -8.30 -0.35 -6.96
CA PRO A 52 -7.39 -0.63 -8.07
C PRO A 52 -7.93 -0.29 -9.48
N VAL A 53 -9.21 0.08 -9.60
CA VAL A 53 -9.90 0.30 -10.90
C VAL A 53 -10.75 1.58 -10.92
N LYS A 54 -10.43 2.60 -10.11
CA LYS A 54 -10.93 3.94 -10.47
C LYS A 54 -10.13 4.50 -11.63
#